data_AF-A0A0D9XCK3-F1
#
_entry.id   AF-A0A0D9XCK3-F1
#
_cell.length_a   1.000
_cell.length_b   1.000
_cell.length_c   1.000
_cell.angle_alpha   90.00
_cell.angle_beta   90.00
_cell.angle_gamma   90.00
#
_symmetry.space_group_name_H-M   'P 1'
#
loop_
_entity.id
_entity.type
_entity.pdbx_description
1 polymer ?
#
loop_
_entity_poly.entity_id
_entity_poly.type
_entity_poly.pdbx_seq_one_letter_code
_entity_poly.pdbx_strand_id
1 'polypeptide(L)'
;MARSGGRLSAENAVKERQIIKKTNGNWETELHRAVRQQRDAGEFERLKQEDGGLARVPDIHGMPPLYLAISLGYRDVTDNLISFFGDDLSYDGPDGQNVLHAAALRSKVIY
;
A
#
# COMPACT_ATOMS: atom_id res chain seq x y z
N MET A 1 -22.45 -25.30 -19.12
CA MET A 1 -22.69 -23.92 -18.63
C MET A 1 -22.63 -23.90 -17.11
N ALA A 2 -21.96 -22.88 -16.57
CA ALA A 2 -22.03 -22.35 -15.21
C ALA A 2 -21.50 -23.22 -14.04
N ARG A 3 -20.34 -22.82 -13.49
CA ARG A 3 -20.14 -22.49 -12.05
C ARG A 3 -18.69 -22.05 -11.76
N SER A 4 -18.23 -21.02 -12.47
CA SER A 4 -17.02 -20.26 -12.15
C SER A 4 -17.39 -19.04 -11.31
N GLY A 5 -17.94 -19.25 -10.10
CA GLY A 5 -18.44 -18.17 -9.24
C GLY A 5 -17.91 -18.17 -7.79
N GLY A 6 -17.18 -19.21 -7.36
CA GLY A 6 -16.76 -19.35 -5.96
C GLY A 6 -15.48 -18.63 -5.57
N ARG A 7 -14.50 -18.48 -6.49
CA ARG A 7 -13.17 -17.95 -6.18
C ARG A 7 -13.13 -16.42 -6.06
N LEU A 8 -13.94 -15.72 -6.85
CA LEU A 8 -14.04 -14.25 -6.86
C LEU A 8 -14.64 -13.69 -5.55
N SER A 9 -15.54 -14.45 -4.90
CA SER A 9 -16.21 -14.00 -3.66
C SER A 9 -15.28 -14.05 -2.44
N ALA A 10 -14.39 -15.05 -2.37
CA ALA A 10 -13.42 -15.15 -1.29
C ALA A 10 -12.31 -14.09 -1.40
N GLU A 11 -11.81 -13.83 -2.61
CA GLU A 11 -10.83 -12.76 -2.87
C GLU A 11 -11.41 -11.37 -2.54
N ASN A 12 -12.69 -11.14 -2.85
CA ASN A 12 -13.39 -9.92 -2.47
C ASN A 12 -13.66 -9.82 -0.98
N ALA A 13 -14.03 -10.91 -0.30
CA ALA A 13 -14.26 -10.91 1.14
C ALA A 13 -12.97 -10.72 1.97
N VAL A 14 -11.83 -11.22 1.47
CA VAL A 14 -10.51 -10.96 2.06
C VAL A 14 -10.10 -9.50 1.85
N LYS A 15 -10.29 -8.95 0.63
CA LYS A 15 -10.13 -7.51 0.37
C LYS A 15 -11.02 -6.67 1.29
N GLU A 16 -12.30 -7.00 1.44
CA GLU A 16 -13.25 -6.29 2.31
C GLU A 16 -12.90 -6.38 3.79
N ARG A 17 -12.34 -7.50 4.27
CA ARG A 17 -11.85 -7.64 5.65
C ARG A 17 -10.59 -6.83 5.93
N GLN A 18 -9.73 -6.65 4.94
CA GLN A 18 -8.47 -5.91 5.05
C GLN A 18 -8.63 -4.39 4.84
N ILE A 19 -9.75 -3.96 4.25
CA ILE A 19 -10.16 -2.55 4.22
C ILE A 19 -10.68 -2.20 5.62
N ILE A 20 -9.77 -2.02 6.58
CA ILE A 20 -10.15 -1.68 7.95
C ILE A 20 -10.53 -0.19 8.02
N LYS A 21 -11.83 0.03 7.80
CA LYS A 21 -12.72 0.87 8.63
C LYS A 21 -12.47 2.38 8.67
N LYS A 22 -13.16 3.07 7.76
CA LYS A 22 -13.96 4.31 7.93
C LYS A 22 -13.83 5.01 9.30
N THR A 23 -12.79 5.81 9.51
CA THR A 23 -12.78 6.82 10.59
C THR A 23 -13.10 8.23 10.11
N ASN A 24 -13.29 8.47 8.80
CA ASN A 24 -13.81 9.73 8.23
C ASN A 24 -14.19 9.61 6.72
N GLY A 25 -14.48 8.40 6.22
CA GLY A 25 -14.76 8.18 4.79
C GLY A 25 -13.54 7.78 3.95
N ASN A 26 -12.36 7.64 4.57
CA ASN A 26 -11.15 7.21 3.87
C ASN A 26 -11.04 5.68 3.84
N TRP A 27 -11.07 5.10 2.65
CA TRP A 27 -10.72 3.70 2.36
C TRP A 27 -9.19 3.55 2.32
N GLU A 28 -8.55 3.40 3.48
CA GLU A 28 -7.12 3.10 3.56
C GLU A 28 -6.86 1.86 4.43
N THR A 29 -5.89 1.05 4.02
CA THR A 29 -5.42 -0.12 4.75
C THR A 29 -4.58 0.25 5.97
N GLU A 30 -4.47 -0.64 6.95
CA GLU A 30 -3.59 -0.50 8.11
C GLU A 30 -2.14 -0.18 7.73
N LEU A 31 -1.64 -0.75 6.63
CA LEU A 31 -0.32 -0.46 6.10
C LEU A 31 -0.16 1.00 5.63
N HIS A 32 -1.18 1.62 5.04
CA HIS A 32 -1.15 3.05 4.70
C HIS A 32 -1.06 3.93 5.95
N ARG A 33 -1.79 3.55 7.00
CA ARG A 33 -1.73 4.25 8.28
C ARG A 33 -0.34 4.16 8.89
N ALA A 34 0.30 2.98 8.84
CA ALA A 34 1.67 2.79 9.30
C ALA A 34 2.67 3.68 8.52
N VAL A 35 2.50 3.80 7.20
CA VAL A 35 3.29 4.69 6.35
C VAL A 35 3.09 6.16 6.72
N ARG A 36 1.85 6.63 6.84
CA ARG A 36 1.53 8.02 7.19
C ARG A 36 2.06 8.42 8.56
N GLN A 37 2.03 7.48 9.50
CA GLN A 37 2.48 7.67 10.88
C GLN A 37 3.98 7.39 11.08
N GLN A 38 4.72 7.04 10.01
CA GLN A 38 6.14 6.67 10.05
C GLN A 38 6.46 5.68 11.17
N ARG A 39 5.66 4.61 11.25
CA ARG A 39 5.85 3.57 12.27
C ARG A 39 7.21 2.88 12.11
N ASP A 40 7.67 2.26 13.19
CA ASP A 40 8.93 1.53 13.19
C ASP A 40 8.85 0.23 12.37
N ALA A 41 10.02 -0.31 12.01
CA ALA A 41 10.19 -1.55 11.28
C ALA A 41 9.37 -2.73 11.85
N GLY A 42 9.25 -2.82 13.19
CA GLY A 42 8.50 -3.90 13.85
C GLY A 42 7.00 -3.90 13.53
N GLU A 43 6.39 -2.73 13.27
CA GLU A 43 4.98 -2.68 12.84
C GLU A 43 4.82 -3.14 11.38
N PHE A 44 5.77 -2.82 10.51
CA PHE A 44 5.78 -3.31 9.12
C PHE A 44 5.96 -4.84 9.06
N GLU A 45 6.85 -5.39 9.89
CA GLU A 45 7.02 -6.84 10.03
C GLU A 45 5.74 -7.51 10.57
N ARG A 46 5.12 -6.94 11.61
CA ARG A 46 3.89 -7.50 12.18
C ARG A 46 2.74 -7.47 11.17
N LEU A 47 2.60 -6.38 10.41
CA LEU A 47 1.61 -6.25 9.34
C LEU A 47 1.87 -7.25 8.20
N LYS A 48 3.13 -7.48 7.82
CA LYS A 48 3.50 -8.49 6.83
C LYS A 48 3.12 -9.91 7.27
N GLN A 49 3.33 -10.24 8.54
CA GLN A 49 2.98 -11.54 9.10
C GLN A 49 1.46 -11.72 9.21
N GLU A 50 0.73 -10.65 9.52
CA GLU A 50 -0.73 -10.68 9.58
C GLU A 50 -1.33 -10.82 8.17
N ASP A 51 -0.86 -10.00 7.23
CA ASP A 51 -1.21 -10.10 5.83
C ASP A 51 -0.24 -9.36 4.89
N GLY A 52 0.46 -10.12 4.03
CA GLY A 52 1.30 -9.54 2.98
C GLY A 52 0.51 -8.89 1.84
N GLY A 53 -0.78 -9.23 1.68
CA GLY A 53 -1.64 -8.70 0.62
C GLY A 53 -1.86 -7.19 0.70
N LEU A 54 -1.76 -6.60 1.90
CA LEU A 54 -1.93 -5.16 2.15
C LEU A 54 -0.98 -4.29 1.31
N ALA A 55 0.19 -4.80 0.94
CA ALA A 55 1.21 -4.07 0.17
C ALA A 55 0.82 -3.75 -1.28
N ARG A 56 -0.23 -4.40 -1.81
CA ARG A 56 -0.76 -4.19 -3.16
C ARG A 56 -2.02 -3.36 -3.19
N VAL A 57 -2.66 -3.18 -2.04
CA VAL A 57 -3.95 -2.50 -1.94
C VAL A 57 -3.71 -1.00 -2.07
N PRO A 58 -4.34 -0.29 -3.02
CA PRO A 58 -4.26 1.16 -3.09
C PRO A 58 -5.15 1.85 -2.04
N ASP A 59 -4.78 3.05 -1.62
CA ASP A 59 -5.60 3.95 -0.79
C ASP A 59 -6.72 4.64 -1.59
N ILE A 60 -7.44 5.58 -0.95
CA ILE A 60 -8.51 6.38 -1.58
C ILE A 60 -8.08 7.16 -2.82
N HIS A 61 -6.80 7.44 -2.98
CA HIS A 61 -6.25 8.17 -4.11
C HIS A 61 -5.69 7.22 -5.18
N GLY A 62 -5.91 5.91 -5.04
CA GLY A 62 -5.33 4.94 -5.94
C GLY A 62 -3.84 4.70 -5.69
N MET A 63 -3.28 5.15 -4.56
CA MET A 63 -1.86 5.04 -4.27
C MET A 63 -1.58 3.80 -3.43
N PRO A 64 -0.74 2.85 -3.91
CA PRO A 64 -0.24 1.78 -3.05
C PRO A 64 0.69 2.31 -1.95
N PRO A 65 0.94 1.53 -0.88
CA PRO A 65 1.73 1.97 0.27
C PRO A 65 3.15 2.44 -0.10
N LEU A 66 3.80 1.77 -1.06
CA LEU A 66 5.13 2.15 -1.55
C LEU A 66 5.12 3.48 -2.29
N TYR A 67 4.14 3.67 -3.18
CA TYR A 67 3.96 4.91 -3.93
C TYR A 67 3.72 6.08 -2.98
N LEU A 68 2.89 5.87 -1.94
CA LEU A 68 2.63 6.86 -0.90
C LEU A 68 3.91 7.23 -0.14
N ALA A 69 4.69 6.26 0.33
CA ALA A 69 5.92 6.52 1.08
C ALA A 69 6.94 7.35 0.28
N ILE A 70 7.11 7.02 -1.00
CA ILE A 70 8.02 7.73 -1.91
C ILE A 70 7.50 9.14 -2.22
N SER A 71 6.20 9.29 -2.48
CA SER A 71 5.57 10.60 -2.74
C SER A 71 5.71 11.54 -1.54
N LEU A 72 5.66 11.01 -0.32
CA LEU A 72 5.90 11.76 0.91
C LEU A 72 7.39 12.00 1.20
N GLY A 73 8.30 11.26 0.56
CA GLY A 73 9.74 11.33 0.76
C GLY A 73 10.21 10.65 2.04
N TYR A 74 9.46 9.66 2.54
CA TYR A 74 9.80 8.93 3.76
C TYR A 74 10.77 7.80 3.42
N ARG A 75 12.07 8.12 3.37
CA ARG A 75 13.11 7.17 2.97
C ARG A 75 13.14 5.93 3.88
N ASP A 76 13.19 6.13 5.19
CA ASP A 76 13.29 5.02 6.15
C ASP A 76 12.07 4.09 6.09
N VAL A 77 10.88 4.66 5.86
CA VAL A 77 9.64 3.89 5.65
C VAL A 77 9.67 3.14 4.31
N THR A 78 10.21 3.76 3.26
CA THR A 78 10.38 3.14 1.95
C THR A 78 11.32 1.93 2.05
N ASP A 79 12.44 2.08 2.77
CA ASP A 79 13.41 1.01 2.99
C ASP A 79 12.80 -0.15 3.78
N ASN A 80 12.00 0.15 4.81
CA ASN A 80 11.25 -0.87 5.56
C ASN A 80 10.25 -1.61 4.65
N LEU A 81 9.45 -0.89 3.86
CA LEU A 81 8.51 -1.51 2.93
C LEU A 81 9.21 -2.46 1.96
N ILE A 82 10.31 -2.02 1.34
CA ILE A 82 11.11 -2.84 0.43
C ILE A 82 11.66 -4.07 1.15
N SER A 83 12.19 -3.90 2.36
CA SER A 83 12.83 -4.97 3.13
C SER A 83 11.84 -6.06 3.59
N PHE A 84 10.64 -5.68 4.05
CA PHE A 84 9.67 -6.62 4.61
C PHE A 84 8.67 -7.18 3.60
N PHE A 85 8.26 -6.38 2.61
CA PHE A 85 7.22 -6.76 1.67
C PHE A 85 7.76 -7.23 0.32
N GLY A 86 8.89 -6.68 -0.16
CA GLY A 86 9.61 -7.14 -1.35
C GLY A 86 8.70 -7.40 -2.55
N ASP A 87 8.57 -8.67 -2.94
CA ASP A 87 7.76 -9.13 -4.10
C ASP A 87 6.24 -8.88 -3.96
N ASP A 88 5.75 -8.64 -2.75
CA ASP A 88 4.34 -8.31 -2.51
C ASP A 88 4.04 -6.82 -2.74
N LEU A 89 5.05 -5.99 -3.03
CA LEU A 89 4.82 -4.57 -3.29
C LEU A 89 4.21 -4.34 -4.67
N SER A 90 3.32 -3.35 -4.74
CA SER A 90 2.96 -2.74 -6.02
C SER A 90 3.86 -1.54 -6.31
N TYR A 91 4.44 -1.54 -7.51
CA TYR A 91 5.24 -0.42 -8.03
C TYR A 91 4.42 0.53 -8.90
N ASP A 92 3.16 0.17 -9.17
CA ASP A 92 2.22 0.99 -9.91
C ASP A 92 1.70 2.13 -9.02
N GLY A 93 1.26 3.21 -9.65
CA GLY A 93 0.71 4.39 -9.03
C GLY A 93 -0.56 4.86 -9.73
N PRO A 94 -1.19 5.92 -9.20
CA PRO A 94 -2.36 6.53 -9.82
C PRO A 94 -2.04 7.04 -11.22
N ASP A 95 -3.08 7.12 -12.06
CA ASP A 95 -3.02 7.70 -13.41
C ASP A 95 -1.98 7.04 -14.35
N GLY A 96 -1.69 5.74 -14.13
CA GLY A 96 -0.70 5.00 -14.91
C GLY A 96 0.76 5.37 -14.61
N GLN A 97 1.00 6.13 -13.53
CA GLN A 97 2.34 6.39 -13.04
C GLN A 97 2.92 5.17 -12.32
N ASN A 98 4.22 5.21 -12.07
CA ASN A 98 4.90 4.22 -11.22
C ASN A 98 5.71 4.94 -10.14
N VAL A 99 6.27 4.18 -9.21
CA VAL A 99 7.06 4.74 -8.10
C VAL A 99 8.26 5.60 -8.54
N LEU A 100 8.83 5.36 -9.74
CA LEU A 100 9.93 6.18 -10.26
C LEU A 100 9.44 7.57 -10.70
N HIS A 101 8.20 7.68 -11.18
CA HIS A 101 7.58 8.98 -11.44
C HIS A 101 7.44 9.77 -10.14
N ALA A 102 6.95 9.14 -9.08
CA ALA A 102 6.85 9.77 -7.75
C ALA A 102 8.22 10.23 -7.23
N ALA A 103 9.25 9.37 -7.33
CA ALA A 103 10.61 9.72 -6.92
C ALA A 103 11.18 10.90 -7.72
N ALA A 104 10.97 10.93 -9.03
CA ALA A 104 11.42 12.01 -9.90
C ALA A 104 10.72 13.34 -9.60
N LEU A 105 9.41 13.31 -9.30
CA LEU A 105 8.65 14.49 -8.89
C LEU A 105 9.14 15.03 -7.53
N ARG A 106 9.43 14.14 -6.58
CA ARG A 106 9.96 14.52 -5.27
C ARG A 106 11.37 15.13 -5.35
N SER A 107 12.23 14.57 -6.20
CA SER A 107 13.61 15.06 -6.38
C SER A 107 13.69 16.47 -6.95
N LYS A 108 12.63 16.98 -7.60
CA LYS A 108 12.62 18.31 -8.23
C LYS A 108 12.28 19.46 -7.27
N VAL A 109 12.03 19.19 -5.99
CA VAL A 109 11.74 20.23 -4.98
C VAL A 109 13.04 20.72 -4.34
N ILE A 110 13.89 21.40 -5.12
CA ILE A 110 14.97 22.27 -4.61
C ILE A 110 15.13 23.45 -5.57
N TYR A 111 14.58 24.62 -5.20
CA TYR A 111 14.98 25.94 -5.69
C TYR A 111 15.07 26.88 -4.47
#